data_AF-A0A2H0XTM4-F1
#
_entry.id   AF-A0A2H0XTM4-F1
#
_cell.length_a   1.000
_cell.length_b   1.000
_cell.length_c   1.000
_cell.angle_alpha   90.00
_cell.angle_beta   90.00
_cell.angle_gamma   90.00
#
_symmetry.space_group_name_H-M   'P 1'
#
loop_
_entity.id
_entity.type
_entity.pdbx_description
1 polymer ?
#
loop_
_entity_poly.entity_id
_entity_poly.type
_entity_poly.pdbx_seq_one_letter_code
_entity_poly.pdbx_strand_id
1 'polypeptide(L)'
;MEFFENPNDALDSLFVDSLGVLTKSEYRYPQQIRLGFAFKPTNVVPTEVFFDLIYENWKSFDVKTTVAASANPADIPSDLIDRKFNMKNVWKVKFGVEHQLFSGVPLRFGYFYDPSPMDESLNRNWFTAGTGFKFGKMTVDVSGAFTNGEYRAYDLFPISAEKRITKDAVRETYLMGQVSVQYTF
;
A
#
# COMPACT_ATOMS: atom_id res chain seq x y z
N MET A 1 2.31 6.75 -6.20
CA MET A 1 1.57 7.32 -7.34
C MET A 1 2.55 7.40 -8.50
N GLU A 2 2.76 6.26 -9.17
CA GLU A 2 3.67 6.15 -10.32
C GLU A 2 2.81 5.69 -11.48
N PHE A 3 2.23 6.65 -12.20
CA PHE A 3 1.51 6.33 -13.43
C PHE A 3 2.34 6.60 -14.68
N PHE A 4 3.46 7.33 -14.61
CA PHE A 4 4.18 7.82 -15.78
C PHE A 4 5.70 7.93 -15.52
N GLU A 5 6.50 7.04 -16.11
CA GLU A 5 7.97 7.19 -16.16
C GLU A 5 8.38 8.37 -17.05
N ASN A 6 7.52 8.78 -17.97
CA ASN A 6 7.64 9.98 -18.80
C ASN A 6 6.30 10.75 -18.76
N PRO A 7 6.28 12.05 -18.41
CA PRO A 7 5.04 12.83 -18.34
C PRO A 7 4.27 12.90 -19.66
N ASN A 8 4.90 12.66 -20.81
CA ASN A 8 4.22 12.61 -22.11
C ASN A 8 3.31 11.37 -22.24
N ASP A 9 3.70 10.23 -21.67
CA ASP A 9 2.92 8.99 -21.73
C ASP A 9 1.59 9.12 -20.93
N ALA A 10 1.57 10.07 -19.99
CA ALA A 10 0.37 10.46 -19.23
C ALA A 10 -0.67 11.12 -20.10
N LEU A 11 -0.21 12.11 -20.83
CA LEU A 11 -1.03 12.91 -21.70
C LEU A 11 -1.56 12.00 -22.82
N ASP A 12 -0.71 11.17 -23.41
CA ASP A 12 -1.10 10.25 -24.48
C ASP A 12 -2.21 9.28 -24.05
N SER A 13 -2.13 8.73 -22.83
CA SER A 13 -3.18 7.84 -22.31
C SER A 13 -4.52 8.55 -22.07
N LEU A 14 -4.49 9.78 -21.57
CA LEU A 14 -5.69 10.60 -21.32
C LEU A 14 -6.34 11.05 -22.64
N PHE A 15 -5.52 11.37 -23.65
CA PHE A 15 -6.00 11.71 -24.98
C PHE A 15 -6.68 10.52 -25.67
N VAL A 16 -6.09 9.32 -25.62
CA VAL A 16 -6.66 8.10 -26.22
C VAL A 16 -7.97 7.69 -25.53
N ASP A 17 -8.06 7.80 -24.21
CA ASP A 17 -9.29 7.48 -23.46
C ASP A 17 -10.42 8.47 -23.74
N SER A 18 -10.10 9.77 -23.91
CA SER A 18 -11.09 10.80 -24.26
C SER A 18 -11.78 10.58 -25.62
N LEU A 19 -11.17 9.77 -26.49
CA LEU A 19 -11.71 9.37 -27.80
C LEU A 19 -12.61 8.14 -27.73
N GLY A 20 -12.86 7.57 -26.54
CA GLY A 20 -13.68 6.37 -26.37
C GLY A 20 -13.07 5.11 -26.97
N VAL A 21 -11.75 5.12 -27.20
CA VAL A 21 -11.01 4.04 -27.86
C VAL A 21 -10.75 2.88 -26.90
N LEU A 22 -10.60 3.15 -25.60
CA LEU A 22 -10.43 2.14 -24.56
C LEU A 22 -11.80 1.76 -24.00
N THR A 23 -12.17 0.48 -24.07
CA THR A 23 -13.51 0.03 -23.64
C THR A 23 -13.48 -0.67 -22.29
N LYS A 24 -12.40 -1.41 -21.99
CA LYS A 24 -12.30 -2.21 -20.76
C LYS A 24 -10.84 -2.36 -20.34
N SER A 25 -10.57 -2.32 -19.03
CA SER A 25 -9.27 -2.67 -18.47
C SER A 25 -9.43 -3.79 -17.44
N GLU A 26 -8.65 -4.85 -17.60
CA GLU A 26 -8.59 -6.00 -16.70
C GLU A 26 -7.28 -5.95 -15.90
N TYR A 27 -7.41 -6.05 -14.58
CA TYR A 27 -6.31 -5.97 -13.64
C TYR A 27 -6.07 -7.34 -13.00
N ARG A 28 -4.86 -7.89 -13.13
CA ARG A 28 -4.46 -9.08 -12.36
C ARG A 28 -3.67 -8.65 -11.14
N TYR A 29 -4.30 -8.75 -9.98
CA TYR A 29 -3.64 -8.46 -8.71
C TYR A 29 -2.52 -9.47 -8.39
N PRO A 30 -1.49 -9.03 -7.65
CA PRO A 30 -0.42 -9.92 -7.21
C PRO A 30 -0.97 -11.01 -6.27
N GLN A 31 -0.38 -12.20 -6.39
CA GLN A 31 -0.66 -13.29 -5.45
C GLN A 31 0.08 -13.04 -4.13
N GLN A 32 -0.55 -13.38 -3.01
CA GLN A 32 0.01 -13.23 -1.67
C GLN A 32 -0.01 -14.57 -0.93
N ILE A 33 1.11 -14.90 -0.27
CA ILE A 33 1.22 -16.02 0.67
C ILE A 33 1.56 -15.43 2.04
N ARG A 34 0.86 -15.85 3.09
CA ARG A 34 1.10 -15.41 4.47
C ARG A 34 1.28 -16.61 5.39
N LEU A 35 2.31 -16.54 6.21
CA LEU A 35 2.55 -17.46 7.32
C LEU A 35 2.56 -16.65 8.62
N GLY A 36 1.67 -17.00 9.55
CA GLY A 36 1.47 -16.29 10.81
C GLY A 36 1.67 -17.21 12.01
N PHE A 37 2.31 -16.68 13.05
CA PHE A 37 2.56 -17.35 14.32
C PHE A 37 2.01 -16.50 15.46
N ALA A 38 1.33 -17.17 16.40
CA ALA A 38 0.86 -16.56 17.63
C ALA A 38 1.43 -17.33 18.83
N PHE A 39 2.04 -16.61 19.77
CA PHE A 39 2.59 -17.17 20.99
C PHE A 39 1.93 -16.54 22.21
N LYS A 40 1.42 -17.39 23.12
CA LYS A 40 0.69 -16.98 24.32
C LYS A 40 1.46 -17.45 25.57
N PRO A 41 2.39 -16.65 26.11
CA PRO A 41 3.10 -17.01 27.34
C PRO A 41 2.13 -17.15 28.52
N THR A 42 2.46 -18.06 29.43
CA THR A 42 1.72 -18.22 30.70
C THR A 42 2.16 -17.13 31.68
N ASN A 43 1.43 -16.02 31.69
CA ASN A 43 1.66 -14.89 32.58
C ASN A 43 0.42 -14.65 33.47
N VAL A 44 0.61 -13.98 34.61
CA VAL A 44 -0.50 -13.55 35.50
C VAL A 44 -1.49 -12.68 34.73
N VAL A 45 -0.98 -11.85 33.82
CA VAL A 45 -1.78 -10.99 32.96
C VAL A 45 -1.63 -11.46 31.50
N PRO A 46 -2.73 -11.74 30.78
CA PRO A 46 -2.67 -12.28 29.43
C PRO A 46 -1.83 -11.40 28.49
N THR A 47 -0.91 -12.07 27.79
CA THR A 47 -0.06 -11.46 26.76
C THR A 47 -0.05 -12.37 25.56
N GLU A 48 -0.15 -11.80 24.36
CA GLU A 48 -0.08 -12.53 23.11
C GLU A 48 0.89 -11.82 22.17
N VAL A 49 1.78 -12.58 21.55
CA VAL A 49 2.75 -12.07 20.58
C VAL A 49 2.43 -12.65 19.22
N PHE A 50 2.44 -11.81 18.20
CA PHE A 50 2.09 -12.14 16.83
C PHE A 50 3.26 -11.84 15.90
N PHE A 51 3.50 -12.74 14.95
CA PHE A 51 4.48 -12.56 13.89
C PHE A 51 3.92 -13.07 12.57
N ASP A 52 3.92 -12.22 11.54
CA ASP A 52 3.54 -12.61 10.18
C ASP A 52 4.72 -12.40 9.22
N LEU A 53 4.98 -13.39 8.38
CA LEU A 53 5.80 -13.29 7.18
C LEU A 53 4.91 -13.38 5.95
N ILE A 54 5.00 -12.39 5.08
CA ILE A 54 4.13 -12.24 3.91
C ILE A 54 4.99 -12.12 2.66
N TYR A 55 4.71 -12.94 1.65
CA TYR A 55 5.30 -12.84 0.32
C TYR A 55 4.26 -12.34 -0.67
N GLU A 56 4.61 -11.34 -1.48
CA GLU A 56 3.77 -10.82 -2.54
C GLU A 56 4.49 -10.90 -3.90
N ASN A 57 3.85 -11.55 -4.87
CA ASN A 57 4.38 -11.73 -6.23
C ASN A 57 3.96 -10.58 -7.15
N TRP A 58 4.50 -9.39 -6.92
CA TRP A 58 4.19 -8.22 -7.76
C TRP A 58 4.69 -8.33 -9.20
N LYS A 59 5.66 -9.20 -9.48
CA LYS A 59 6.07 -9.51 -10.86
C LYS A 59 4.92 -10.08 -11.72
N SER A 60 3.88 -10.65 -11.10
CA SER A 60 2.72 -11.17 -11.84
C SER A 60 1.65 -10.10 -12.10
N PHE A 61 1.84 -8.86 -11.65
CA PHE A 61 0.88 -7.77 -11.90
C PHE A 61 0.90 -7.39 -13.39
N ASP A 62 -0.27 -7.47 -14.03
CA ASP A 62 -0.47 -7.01 -15.40
C ASP A 62 -1.80 -6.28 -15.57
N VAL A 63 -1.82 -5.36 -16.53
CA VAL A 63 -3.02 -4.63 -16.93
C VAL A 63 -3.22 -4.83 -18.40
N LYS A 64 -4.37 -5.44 -18.75
CA LYS A 64 -4.77 -5.68 -20.13
C LYS A 64 -5.91 -4.76 -20.47
N THR A 65 -5.77 -4.01 -21.54
CA THR A 65 -6.80 -3.08 -21.98
C THR A 65 -7.36 -3.52 -23.32
N THR A 66 -8.68 -3.64 -23.37
CA THR A 66 -9.44 -3.95 -24.58
C THR A 66 -9.81 -2.65 -25.28
N VAL A 67 -9.49 -2.59 -26.57
CA VAL A 67 -9.81 -1.46 -27.45
C VAL A 67 -11.15 -1.66 -28.15
N ALA A 68 -11.84 -0.57 -28.48
CA ALA A 68 -13.10 -0.60 -29.21
C ALA A 68 -12.91 -1.22 -30.60
N ALA A 69 -13.90 -1.98 -31.08
CA ALA A 69 -13.82 -2.65 -32.39
C ALA A 69 -13.71 -1.69 -33.58
N SER A 70 -14.05 -0.41 -33.38
CA SER A 70 -13.92 0.68 -34.36
C SER A 70 -12.54 1.32 -34.39
N ALA A 71 -11.66 0.99 -33.45
CA ALA A 71 -10.31 1.54 -33.38
C ALA A 71 -9.32 0.64 -34.12
N ASN A 72 -8.38 1.26 -34.83
CA ASN A 72 -7.26 0.55 -35.44
C ASN A 72 -6.15 0.37 -34.39
N PRO A 73 -5.79 -0.87 -34.01
CA PRO A 73 -4.78 -1.12 -32.97
C PRO A 73 -3.39 -0.56 -33.31
N ALA A 74 -3.08 -0.31 -34.59
CA ALA A 74 -1.80 0.26 -35.02
C ALA A 74 -1.65 1.75 -34.67
N ASP A 75 -2.75 2.46 -34.43
CA ASP A 75 -2.76 3.89 -34.07
C ASP A 75 -2.65 4.09 -32.55
N ILE A 76 -2.57 3.00 -31.78
CA ILE A 76 -2.53 2.99 -30.32
C ILE A 76 -1.16 2.47 -29.88
N PRO A 77 -0.42 3.20 -29.03
CA PRO A 77 0.81 2.70 -28.44
C PRO A 77 0.61 1.33 -27.78
N SER A 78 1.44 0.33 -28.14
CA SER A 78 1.32 -1.05 -27.64
C SER A 78 1.35 -1.15 -26.12
N ASP A 79 2.07 -0.23 -25.47
CA ASP A 79 2.26 -0.17 -24.02
C ASP A 79 1.00 0.30 -23.27
N LEU A 80 -0.02 0.77 -24.00
CA LEU A 80 -1.36 1.05 -23.46
C LEU A 80 -2.30 -0.17 -23.54
N ILE A 81 -1.99 -1.16 -24.39
CA ILE A 81 -2.84 -2.35 -24.60
C ILE A 81 -2.41 -3.50 -23.68
N ASP A 82 -1.10 -3.77 -23.59
CA ASP A 82 -0.52 -4.79 -22.68
C ASP A 82 0.55 -4.13 -21.81
N ARG A 83 0.09 -3.40 -20.78
CA ARG A 83 1.01 -2.65 -19.91
C ARG A 83 1.60 -3.58 -18.87
N LYS A 84 2.92 -3.77 -18.94
CA LYS A 84 3.70 -4.48 -17.94
C LYS A 84 4.44 -3.50 -17.05
N PHE A 85 4.24 -3.63 -15.75
CA PHE A 85 4.97 -2.85 -14.76
C PHE A 85 6.20 -3.63 -14.30
N ASN A 86 7.36 -2.98 -14.25
CA ASN A 86 8.60 -3.58 -13.75
C ASN A 86 8.62 -3.61 -12.21
N MET A 87 7.70 -4.34 -11.61
CA MET A 87 7.59 -4.46 -10.16
C MET A 87 8.40 -5.64 -9.62
N LYS A 88 9.02 -5.46 -8.46
CA LYS A 88 9.77 -6.49 -7.74
C LYS A 88 8.86 -7.22 -6.75
N ASN A 89 9.13 -8.50 -6.55
CA ASN A 89 8.50 -9.27 -5.48
C ASN A 89 8.99 -8.76 -4.13
N VAL A 90 8.09 -8.76 -3.14
CA VAL A 90 8.40 -8.20 -1.83
C VAL A 90 8.07 -9.16 -0.69
N TRP A 91 8.82 -9.02 0.39
CA TRP A 91 8.59 -9.69 1.66
C TRP A 91 8.22 -8.67 2.72
N LYS A 92 7.04 -8.84 3.31
CA LYS A 92 6.57 -8.01 4.43
C LYS A 92 6.68 -8.79 5.72
N VAL A 93 7.04 -8.09 6.77
CA VAL A 93 7.13 -8.64 8.12
C VAL A 93 6.23 -7.81 9.02
N LYS A 94 5.41 -8.49 9.82
CA LYS A 94 4.60 -7.85 10.86
C LYS A 94 4.92 -8.47 12.20
N PHE A 95 5.01 -7.62 13.20
CA PHE A 95 5.18 -8.00 14.59
C PHE A 95 4.13 -7.27 15.41
N GLY A 96 3.53 -7.96 16.37
CA GLY A 96 2.51 -7.39 17.24
C GLY A 96 2.57 -7.97 18.64
N VAL A 97 2.21 -7.16 19.63
CA VAL A 97 2.02 -7.59 21.01
C VAL A 97 0.70 -7.05 21.51
N GLU A 98 -0.12 -7.93 22.06
CA GLU A 98 -1.29 -7.59 22.85
C GLU A 98 -1.01 -7.92 24.30
N HIS A 99 -1.19 -6.95 25.19
CA HIS A 99 -1.03 -7.13 26.63
C HIS A 99 -2.27 -6.58 27.33
N GLN A 100 -2.92 -7.38 28.16
CA GLN A 100 -3.98 -6.88 29.02
C GLN A 100 -3.35 -6.12 30.19
N LEU A 101 -4.01 -5.08 30.68
CA LEU A 101 -3.67 -4.45 31.95
C LEU A 101 -4.42 -5.16 33.09
N PHE A 102 -3.98 -4.95 34.33
CA PHE A 102 -4.71 -5.43 35.52
C PHE A 102 -6.16 -4.90 35.60
N SER A 103 -6.45 -3.77 34.94
CA SER A 103 -7.80 -3.22 34.79
C SER A 103 -8.68 -3.98 33.78
N GLY A 104 -8.12 -4.94 33.05
CA GLY A 104 -8.78 -5.67 31.96
C GLY A 104 -8.73 -4.94 30.60
N VAL A 105 -8.13 -3.76 30.54
CA VAL A 105 -7.99 -2.97 29.29
C VAL A 105 -6.85 -3.56 28.44
N PRO A 106 -7.10 -3.97 27.18
CA PRO A 106 -6.04 -4.42 26.28
C PRO A 106 -5.23 -3.23 25.74
N LEU A 107 -3.91 -3.36 25.73
CA LEU A 107 -2.98 -2.53 24.98
C LEU A 107 -2.40 -3.35 23.83
N ARG A 108 -2.37 -2.76 22.64
CA ARG A 108 -1.86 -3.37 21.42
C ARG A 108 -0.78 -2.49 20.83
N PHE A 109 0.37 -3.08 20.55
CA PHE A 109 1.47 -2.43 19.86
C PHE A 109 1.87 -3.28 18.67
N GLY A 110 2.23 -2.63 17.58
CA GLY A 110 2.63 -3.32 16.37
C GLY A 110 3.70 -2.57 15.58
N TYR A 111 4.42 -3.35 14.80
CA TYR A 111 5.35 -2.89 13.80
C TYR A 111 5.10 -3.65 12.51
N PHE A 112 5.12 -2.98 11.37
CA PHE A 112 5.21 -3.68 10.10
C PHE A 112 6.11 -2.98 9.10
N TYR A 113 6.93 -3.77 8.44
CA TYR A 113 7.76 -3.36 7.31
C TYR A 113 6.98 -3.58 6.02
N ASP A 114 6.75 -2.49 5.28
CA ASP A 114 5.99 -2.47 4.03
C ASP A 114 6.88 -1.95 2.89
N PRO A 115 7.71 -2.83 2.30
CA PRO A 115 8.50 -2.49 1.14
C PRO A 115 7.63 -2.19 -0.08
N SER A 116 8.03 -1.19 -0.85
CA SER A 116 7.38 -0.86 -2.11
C SER A 116 7.87 -1.82 -3.21
N PRO A 117 6.96 -2.40 -4.00
CA PRO A 117 7.33 -3.25 -5.13
C PRO A 117 7.92 -2.45 -6.30
N MET A 118 7.81 -1.12 -6.30
CA MET A 118 8.27 -0.27 -7.40
C MET A 118 9.70 0.21 -7.18
N ASP A 119 9.96 0.80 -6.01
CA ASP A 119 11.27 1.37 -5.66
C ASP A 119 11.53 1.17 -4.16
N GLU A 120 12.74 0.70 -3.83
CA GLU A 120 13.14 0.45 -2.45
C GLU A 120 13.26 1.74 -1.62
N SER A 121 13.46 2.89 -2.24
CA SER A 121 13.43 4.20 -1.57
C SER A 121 12.05 4.57 -1.03
N LEU A 122 10.99 3.91 -1.51
CA LEU A 122 9.62 4.09 -1.05
C LEU A 122 9.22 3.10 0.07
N ASN A 123 10.16 2.32 0.60
CA ASN A 123 9.89 1.37 1.67
C ASN A 123 9.43 2.09 2.94
N ARG A 124 8.43 1.54 3.62
CA ARG A 124 7.83 2.15 4.82
C ARG A 124 7.95 1.28 6.05
N ASN A 125 8.18 1.93 7.18
CA ASN A 125 8.20 1.32 8.51
C ASN A 125 7.04 1.90 9.31
N TRP A 126 6.07 1.06 9.62
CA TRP A 126 4.88 1.48 10.34
C TRP A 126 4.94 1.04 11.79
N PHE A 127 4.56 1.95 12.67
CA PHE A 127 4.38 1.69 14.09
C PHE A 127 2.91 1.89 14.43
N THR A 128 2.32 0.95 15.16
CA THR A 128 0.91 1.00 15.53
C THR A 128 0.74 0.88 17.02
N ALA A 129 -0.28 1.56 17.54
CA ALA A 129 -0.70 1.45 18.93
C ALA A 129 -2.23 1.47 18.98
N GLY A 130 -2.82 0.75 19.92
CA GLY A 130 -4.26 0.74 20.09
C GLY A 130 -4.69 0.16 21.43
N THR A 131 -5.95 0.42 21.77
CA THR A 131 -6.58 -0.06 22.98
C THR A 131 -8.07 -0.25 22.76
N GLY A 132 -8.73 -0.95 23.69
CA GLY A 132 -10.16 -1.22 23.64
C GLY A 132 -10.81 -1.09 25.01
N PHE A 133 -12.06 -0.65 25.02
CA PHE A 133 -12.86 -0.49 26.23
C PHE A 133 -14.18 -1.24 26.06
N LYS A 134 -14.56 -1.99 27.09
CA LYS A 134 -15.83 -2.72 27.10
C LYS A 134 -16.80 -2.09 28.10
N PHE A 135 -17.96 -1.70 27.60
CA PHE A 135 -19.07 -1.11 28.36
C PHE A 135 -20.32 -1.98 28.20
N GLY A 136 -20.45 -3.01 29.05
CA GLY A 136 -21.56 -3.96 28.99
C GLY A 136 -21.57 -4.74 27.66
N LYS A 137 -22.58 -4.48 26.82
CA LYS A 137 -22.76 -5.09 25.49
C LYS A 137 -22.01 -4.38 24.36
N MET A 138 -21.39 -3.24 24.65
CA MET A 138 -20.66 -2.43 23.68
C MET A 138 -19.14 -2.54 23.91
N THR A 139 -18.38 -2.66 22.83
CA THR A 139 -16.91 -2.56 22.83
C THR A 139 -16.52 -1.41 21.91
N VAL A 140 -15.60 -0.56 22.37
CA VAL A 140 -15.04 0.55 21.59
C VAL A 140 -13.54 0.34 21.50
N ASP A 141 -13.00 0.23 20.30
CA ASP A 141 -11.57 0.15 20.04
C ASP A 141 -11.09 1.45 19.40
N VAL A 142 -9.91 1.93 19.83
CA VAL A 142 -9.23 3.10 19.29
C VAL A 142 -7.80 2.70 18.96
N SER A 143 -7.36 3.02 17.75
CA SER A 143 -6.00 2.72 17.31
C SER A 143 -5.44 3.83 16.43
N GLY A 144 -4.12 3.84 16.32
CA GLY A 144 -3.38 4.72 15.44
C GLY A 144 -2.17 4.02 14.83
N ALA A 145 -1.75 4.52 13.68
CA ALA A 145 -0.56 4.09 12.98
C ALA A 145 0.24 5.31 12.49
N PHE A 146 1.55 5.22 12.57
CA PHE A 146 2.47 6.28 12.18
C PHE A 146 3.61 5.72 11.32
N THR A 147 3.99 6.46 10.29
CA THR A 147 5.21 6.21 9.52
C THR A 147 5.79 7.52 8.99
N ASN A 148 7.09 7.51 8.74
CA ASN A 148 7.82 8.57 8.06
C ASN A 148 8.68 7.94 6.96
N GLY A 149 8.77 8.60 5.82
CA GLY A 149 9.59 8.17 4.69
C GLY A 149 10.25 9.35 4.00
N GLU A 150 11.45 9.12 3.49
CA GLU A 150 12.17 10.05 2.62
C GLU A 150 12.52 9.34 1.32
N TYR A 151 12.16 9.93 0.19
CA TYR A 151 12.46 9.40 -1.13
C TYR A 151 12.86 10.53 -2.08
N ARG A 152 13.38 10.16 -3.26
CA ARG A 152 13.83 11.12 -4.26
C ARG A 152 12.92 11.07 -5.48
N ALA A 153 12.26 12.20 -5.77
CA ALA A 153 11.34 12.33 -6.89
C ALA A 153 11.87 13.34 -7.91
N TYR A 154 11.43 13.20 -9.17
CA TYR A 154 11.63 14.25 -10.16
C TYR A 154 10.73 15.45 -9.85
N ASP A 155 11.22 16.65 -10.16
CA ASP A 155 10.42 17.86 -10.07
C ASP A 155 9.24 17.78 -11.06
N LEU A 156 8.03 17.98 -10.55
CA LEU A 156 6.80 17.94 -11.32
C LEU A 156 6.53 19.27 -12.05
N PHE A 157 7.28 20.33 -11.73
CA PHE A 157 7.13 21.66 -12.31
C PHE A 157 8.45 22.20 -12.89
N PRO A 158 9.06 21.52 -13.87
CA PRO A 158 10.29 22.00 -14.49
C PRO A 158 10.03 23.33 -15.22
N ILE A 159 10.87 24.33 -14.94
CA ILE A 159 10.83 25.61 -15.67
C ILE A 159 11.28 25.31 -17.11
N SER A 160 10.50 25.76 -18.10
CA SER A 160 10.63 25.38 -19.53
C SER A 160 12.04 25.57 -20.14
N ALA A 161 12.90 26.38 -19.52
CA ALA A 161 14.28 26.63 -19.95
C ALA A 161 15.37 25.89 -19.14
N GLU A 162 15.03 25.17 -18.06
CA GLU A 162 15.99 24.51 -17.18
C GLU A 162 15.78 22.98 -17.18
N LYS A 163 16.74 22.24 -17.76
CA LYS A 163 16.75 20.78 -17.66
C LYS A 163 17.41 20.36 -16.35
N ARG A 164 16.63 20.29 -15.27
CA ARG A 164 17.10 19.72 -13.99
C ARG A 164 17.16 18.20 -14.08
N ILE A 165 18.36 17.64 -13.95
CA ILE A 165 18.61 16.18 -13.94
C ILE A 165 18.57 15.64 -12.51
N THR A 166 18.64 16.51 -11.50
CA THR A 166 18.72 16.14 -10.08
C THR A 166 17.33 15.89 -9.50
N LYS A 167 17.18 14.78 -8.75
CA LYS A 167 15.97 14.46 -8.00
C LYS A 167 15.93 15.18 -6.65
N ASP A 168 14.77 15.73 -6.32
CA ASP A 168 14.53 16.41 -5.04
C ASP A 168 14.15 15.41 -3.95
N ALA A 169 14.58 15.70 -2.72
CA ALA A 169 14.24 14.89 -1.57
C ALA A 169 12.83 15.26 -1.07
N VAL A 170 11.92 14.29 -1.11
CA VAL A 170 10.55 14.41 -0.60
C VAL A 170 10.48 13.69 0.73
N ARG A 171 9.97 14.38 1.75
CA ARG A 171 9.73 13.83 3.08
C ARG A 171 8.23 13.74 3.33
N GLU A 172 7.76 12.55 3.64
CA GLU A 172 6.36 12.29 3.93
C GLU A 172 6.20 11.73 5.34
N THR A 173 5.14 12.17 6.00
CA THR A 173 4.71 11.62 7.28
C THR A 173 3.25 11.24 7.15
N TYR A 174 2.92 10.03 7.56
CA TYR A 174 1.54 9.55 7.61
C TYR A 174 1.15 9.26 9.04
N LEU A 175 -0.02 9.76 9.41
CA LEU A 175 -0.71 9.42 10.64
C LEU A 175 -2.09 8.90 10.25
N MET A 176 -2.41 7.69 10.69
CA MET A 176 -3.73 7.08 10.49
C MET A 176 -4.34 6.84 11.86
N GLY A 177 -5.62 7.16 12.01
CA GLY A 177 -6.41 6.85 13.20
C GLY A 177 -7.60 5.99 12.82
N GLN A 178 -7.97 5.05 13.68
CA GLN A 178 -9.14 4.20 13.51
C GLN A 178 -9.90 4.11 14.83
N VAL A 179 -11.22 4.18 14.74
CA VAL A 179 -12.14 3.90 15.84
C VAL A 179 -13.12 2.83 15.37
N SER A 180 -13.37 1.84 16.20
CA SER A 180 -14.35 0.78 15.94
C SER A 180 -15.31 0.66 17.11
N VAL A 181 -16.58 0.39 16.81
CA VAL A 181 -17.61 0.13 17.81
C VAL A 181 -18.28 -1.19 17.46
N GLN A 182 -18.29 -2.12 18.40
CA GLN A 182 -18.95 -3.41 18.28
C GLN A 182 -20.04 -3.53 19.35
N TYR A 183 -21.22 -4.02 18.97
CA TYR A 183 -22.32 -4.30 19.90
C TYR A 183 -22.74 -5.76 19.79
N THR A 184 -22.89 -6.45 20.93
CA THR A 184 -23.32 -7.87 20.99
C THR A 184 -24.75 -7.95 21.52
N PHE A 185 -25.65 -8.54 20.73
CA PHE A 185 -27.08 -8.70 21.06
C PHE A 185 -27.32 -9.77 22.13
#